data_AF-A0A533YKW4-F1
#
_entry.id   AF-A0A533YKW4-F1
#
_cell.length_a   1.000
_cell.length_b   1.000
_cell.length_c   1.000
_cell.angle_alpha   90.00
_cell.angle_beta   90.00
_cell.angle_gamma   90.00
#
_symmetry.space_group_name_H-M   'P 1'
#
loop_
_entity.id
_entity.type
_entity.pdbx_description
1 polymer ?
#
loop_
_entity_poly.entity_id
_entity_poly.type
_entity_poly.pdbx_seq_one_letter_code
_entity_poly.pdbx_strand_id
1 'polypeptide(L)'
;PRETPRDVEAIYAGIRAACDPAGVAVVGGDTSASRTDLFLAVMVLGDAAPGAVLRRSGARAGDHLYVTGTLGDAKAGFELLQARKRTNAYLITRHLMPTAR
;
A
#
# COMPACT_ATOMS: atom_id res chain seq x y z
N PRO A 1 -2.53 -19.41 14.21
CA PRO A 1 -2.20 -17.96 14.30
C PRO A 1 -1.28 -17.68 15.48
N ARG A 2 -0.14 -17.04 15.23
CA ARG A 2 0.77 -16.53 16.28
C ARG A 2 0.40 -15.10 16.71
N GLU A 3 -0.55 -14.50 16.01
CA GLU A 3 -1.01 -13.13 16.16
C GLU A 3 -1.95 -13.02 17.35
N THR A 4 -1.73 -11.98 18.14
CA THR A 4 -2.49 -11.63 19.33
C THR A 4 -3.58 -10.62 19.00
N PRO A 5 -4.58 -10.41 19.88
CA PRO A 5 -5.56 -9.32 19.72
C PRO A 5 -4.91 -7.95 19.50
N ARG A 6 -3.77 -7.70 20.16
CA ARG A 6 -2.99 -6.47 19.99
C ARG A 6 -2.43 -6.31 18.58
N ASP A 7 -2.04 -7.40 17.93
CA ASP A 7 -1.55 -7.35 16.55
C ASP A 7 -2.69 -6.97 15.59
N VAL A 8 -3.89 -7.47 15.84
CA VAL A 8 -5.10 -7.10 15.07
C VAL A 8 -5.41 -5.62 15.25
N GLU A 9 -5.41 -5.11 16.48
CA GLU A 9 -5.59 -3.68 16.76
C GLU A 9 -4.55 -2.82 16.05
N ALA A 10 -3.29 -3.24 16.05
CA ALA A 10 -2.20 -2.53 15.37
C ALA A 10 -2.39 -2.51 13.84
N ILE A 11 -2.85 -3.62 13.25
CA ILE A 11 -3.18 -3.69 11.82
C ILE A 11 -4.29 -2.68 11.49
N TYR A 12 -5.38 -2.66 12.25
CA TYR A 12 -6.49 -1.72 12.02
C TYR A 12 -6.06 -0.26 12.23
N ALA A 13 -5.20 0.02 13.22
CA ALA A 13 -4.64 1.36 13.42
C ALA A 13 -3.79 1.79 12.23
N GLY A 14 -2.96 0.90 11.68
CA GLY A 14 -2.16 1.16 10.48
C GLY A 14 -3.01 1.39 9.23
N ILE A 15 -4.06 0.58 9.03
CA ILE A 15 -5.00 0.77 7.92
C ILE A 15 -5.67 2.14 8.02
N ARG A 16 -6.17 2.51 9.20
CA ARG A 16 -6.80 3.82 9.42
C ARG A 16 -5.83 4.96 9.12
N ALA A 17 -4.61 4.89 9.66
CA ALA A 17 -3.58 5.90 9.41
C ALA A 17 -3.22 6.04 7.92
N ALA A 18 -3.29 4.96 7.14
CA ALA A 18 -3.08 5.01 5.69
C ALA A 18 -4.27 5.63 4.93
N CYS A 19 -5.50 5.51 5.46
CA CYS A 19 -6.70 6.06 4.86
C CYS A 19 -6.91 7.56 5.16
N ASP A 20 -6.50 8.03 6.35
CA ASP A 20 -6.77 9.39 6.83
C ASP A 20 -6.31 10.50 5.86
N PRO A 21 -5.10 10.47 5.26
CA PRO A 21 -4.65 11.53 4.35
C PRO A 21 -5.48 11.63 3.06
N ALA A 22 -6.14 10.54 2.67
CA ALA A 22 -6.98 10.46 1.48
C ALA A 22 -8.48 10.68 1.79
N GLY A 23 -8.85 10.92 3.05
CA GLY A 23 -10.24 11.06 3.47
C GLY A 23 -11.07 9.79 3.28
N VAL A 24 -10.43 8.62 3.25
CA VAL A 24 -11.09 7.32 3.03
C VAL A 24 -11.56 6.76 4.36
N ALA A 25 -12.76 6.17 4.39
CA ALA A 25 -13.29 5.50 5.57
C ALA A 25 -13.24 3.97 5.42
N VAL A 26 -12.84 3.27 6.49
CA VAL A 26 -13.03 1.82 6.61
C VAL A 26 -14.47 1.56 7.07
N VAL A 27 -15.30 1.03 6.17
CA VAL A 27 -16.75 0.86 6.39
C VAL A 27 -17.16 -0.56 6.78
N GLY A 28 -16.25 -1.54 6.67
CA GLY A 28 -16.55 -2.92 7.04
C GLY A 28 -15.48 -3.91 6.59
N GLY A 29 -15.77 -5.19 6.80
CA GLY A 29 -14.93 -6.33 6.47
C GLY A 29 -15.34 -7.55 7.30
N ASP A 30 -14.62 -8.64 7.13
CA ASP A 30 -14.77 -9.85 7.92
C ASP A 30 -13.40 -10.40 8.32
N THR A 31 -13.40 -11.28 9.32
CA THR A 31 -12.20 -11.98 9.77
C THR A 31 -12.50 -13.45 9.92
N SER A 32 -11.62 -14.29 9.37
CA SER A 32 -11.71 -15.75 9.51
C SER A 32 -10.37 -16.33 9.93
N ALA A 33 -10.41 -17.46 10.63
CA ALA A 33 -9.20 -18.13 11.08
C ALA A 33 -8.49 -18.81 9.91
N SER A 34 -7.21 -18.47 9.72
CA SER A 34 -6.30 -19.17 8.81
C SER A 34 -5.48 -20.21 9.55
N ARG A 35 -5.23 -21.36 8.90
CA ARG A 35 -4.41 -22.46 9.45
C ARG A 35 -2.91 -22.26 9.22
N THR A 36 -2.52 -21.41 8.27
CA THR A 36 -1.12 -21.23 7.89
C THR A 36 -0.62 -19.85 8.29
N ASP A 37 -1.06 -18.83 7.55
CA ASP A 37 -0.48 -17.49 7.56
C ASP A 37 -1.55 -16.42 7.72
N LEU A 38 -1.10 -15.20 7.99
CA LEU A 38 -1.92 -13.99 7.96
C LEU A 38 -2.22 -13.58 6.51
N PHE A 39 -3.50 -13.47 6.18
CA PHE A 39 -3.96 -12.93 4.90
C PHE A 39 -4.72 -11.63 5.13
N LEU A 40 -4.38 -10.60 4.35
CA LEU A 40 -5.09 -9.33 4.32
C LEU A 40 -5.68 -9.13 2.93
N ALA A 41 -7.00 -9.15 2.82
CA ALA A 41 -7.73 -8.84 1.60
C ALA A 41 -8.43 -7.48 1.78
N VAL A 42 -8.21 -6.56 0.84
CA VAL A 42 -8.73 -5.19 0.92
C VAL A 42 -9.50 -4.86 -0.34
N MET A 43 -10.70 -4.31 -0.17
CA MET A 43 -11.51 -3.73 -1.25
C MET A 43 -11.57 -2.22 -1.05
N VAL A 44 -11.31 -1.47 -2.12
CA VAL A 44 -11.39 -0.01 -2.14
C VAL A 44 -12.46 0.40 -3.14
N LEU A 45 -13.37 1.27 -2.70
CA LEU A 45 -14.40 1.89 -3.52
C LEU A 45 -14.11 3.38 -3.64
N GLY A 46 -14.30 3.92 -4.83
CA GLY A 46 -14.19 5.34 -5.11
C GLY A 46 -15.01 5.69 -6.35
N ASP A 47 -15.26 6.98 -6.53
CA ASP A 47 -16.03 7.53 -7.63
C ASP A 47 -15.21 8.56 -8.42
N ALA A 48 -15.68 8.86 -9.62
CA ALA A 48 -15.11 9.88 -10.47
C ALA A 48 -16.21 10.45 -11.37
N ALA A 49 -16.03 11.70 -11.82
CA ALA A 49 -16.92 12.30 -12.79
C ALA A 49 -16.97 11.47 -14.10
N PRO A 50 -18.10 11.47 -14.83
CA PRO A 50 -18.18 10.81 -16.12
C PRO A 50 -17.03 11.26 -17.05
N GLY A 51 -16.30 10.29 -17.61
CA GLY A 51 -15.15 10.55 -18.49
C GLY A 51 -13.84 10.95 -17.80
N ALA A 52 -13.83 11.13 -16.46
CA ALA A 52 -12.61 11.48 -15.72
C ALA A 52 -11.76 10.27 -15.28
N VAL A 53 -12.24 9.05 -15.49
CA VAL A 53 -11.48 7.83 -15.15
C VAL A 53 -10.36 7.60 -16.17
N LEU A 54 -9.11 7.72 -15.71
CA LEU A 54 -7.95 7.37 -16.49
C LEU A 54 -7.80 5.85 -16.61
N ARG A 55 -7.54 5.36 -17.83
CA ARG A 55 -7.40 3.93 -18.14
C ARG A 55 -6.04 3.66 -18.76
N ARG A 56 -5.50 2.47 -18.51
CA ARG A 56 -4.23 2.01 -19.12
C ARG A 56 -4.29 1.86 -20.65
N SER A 57 -5.49 1.71 -21.21
CA SER A 57 -5.71 1.53 -22.65
C SER A 57 -5.86 2.85 -23.43
N GLY A 58 -5.68 4.01 -22.79
CA GLY A 58 -5.93 5.33 -23.40
C GLY A 58 -4.75 5.94 -24.16
N ALA A 59 -3.55 5.36 -24.04
CA ALA A 59 -2.33 5.94 -24.61
C ALA A 59 -2.32 5.93 -26.14
N ARG A 60 -1.70 6.95 -26.75
CA ARG A 60 -1.62 7.16 -28.20
C ARG A 60 -0.19 7.41 -28.65
N ALA A 61 0.07 7.18 -29.94
CA ALA A 61 1.34 7.56 -30.54
C ALA A 61 1.53 9.07 -30.45
N GLY A 62 2.72 9.48 -30.01
CA GLY A 62 3.05 10.89 -29.74
C GLY A 62 2.87 11.31 -28.27
N ASP A 63 2.24 10.49 -27.43
CA ASP A 63 2.16 10.78 -25.99
C ASP A 63 3.55 10.66 -25.32
N HIS A 64 3.75 11.48 -24.29
CA HIS A 64 4.94 11.42 -23.45
C HIS A 64 4.74 10.48 -22.27
N LEU A 65 5.81 9.76 -21.88
CA LEU A 65 5.81 8.90 -20.72
C LEU A 65 6.39 9.65 -19.51
N TYR A 66 5.64 9.66 -18.42
CA TYR A 66 6.03 10.27 -17.15
C TYR A 66 5.98 9.27 -16.01
N VAL A 67 6.77 9.54 -14.97
CA VAL A 67 6.74 8.84 -13.68
C VAL A 67 6.71 9.86 -12.55
N THR A 68 6.06 9.51 -11.44
CA THR A 68 6.06 10.33 -10.23
C THR A 68 7.10 9.83 -9.23
N GLY A 69 7.79 10.75 -8.56
CA GLY A 69 8.80 10.41 -7.56
C GLY A 69 10.00 9.67 -8.14
N THR A 70 10.44 8.64 -7.43
CA THR A 70 11.67 7.87 -7.68
C THR A 70 11.37 6.39 -7.82
N LEU A 71 12.04 5.74 -8.78
CA LEU A 71 11.90 4.31 -9.06
C LEU A 71 13.01 3.51 -8.37
N GLY A 72 12.71 2.28 -7.93
CA GLY A 72 13.69 1.35 -7.36
C GLY A 72 13.88 1.43 -5.84
N ASP A 73 13.48 2.53 -5.19
CA ASP A 73 13.67 2.73 -3.74
C ASP A 73 13.09 1.59 -2.89
N ALA A 74 11.88 1.12 -3.22
CA ALA A 74 11.24 0.03 -2.48
C ALA A 74 12.00 -1.30 -2.61
N LYS A 75 12.61 -1.58 -3.77
CA LYS A 75 13.43 -2.78 -3.96
C LYS A 75 14.72 -2.68 -3.16
N ALA A 76 15.40 -1.54 -3.19
CA ALA A 76 16.61 -1.34 -2.40
C ALA A 76 16.32 -1.42 -0.89
N GLY A 77 15.20 -0.86 -0.43
CA GLY A 77 14.72 -1.00 0.95
C GLY A 77 14.44 -2.45 1.35
N PHE A 78 13.82 -3.23 0.46
CA PHE A 78 13.59 -4.65 0.65
C PHE A 78 14.90 -5.46 0.77
N GLU A 79 15.86 -5.21 -0.11
CA GLU A 79 17.16 -5.88 -0.09
C GLU A 79 17.93 -5.60 1.20
N LEU A 80 17.85 -4.37 1.72
CA LEU A 80 18.40 -4.01 3.04
C LEU A 80 17.76 -4.82 4.16
N LEU A 81 16.42 -4.91 4.17
CA LEU A 81 15.69 -5.68 5.19
C LEU A 81 16.00 -7.18 5.12
N GLN A 82 16.06 -7.76 3.92
CA GLN A 82 16.46 -9.16 3.73
C GLN A 82 17.88 -9.41 4.23
N ALA A 83 18.82 -8.49 3.97
CA ALA A 83 20.18 -8.54 4.48
C ALA A 83 20.28 -8.19 5.99
N ARG A 84 19.16 -7.93 6.66
CA ARG A 84 19.08 -7.47 8.07
C ARG A 84 19.89 -6.20 8.35
N LYS A 85 20.08 -5.36 7.33
CA LYS A 85 20.79 -4.07 7.42
C LYS A 85 19.78 -2.95 7.56
N ARG A 86 19.98 -2.06 8.54
CA ARG A 86 19.17 -0.85 8.75
C ARG A 86 19.95 0.44 8.50
N THR A 87 20.83 0.40 7.51
CA THR A 87 21.81 1.46 7.23
C THR A 87 21.23 2.66 6.48
N ASN A 88 20.03 2.54 5.90
CA ASN A 88 19.37 3.63 5.19
C ASN A 88 17.87 3.67 5.54
N ALA A 89 17.49 4.57 6.43
CA ALA A 89 16.11 4.72 6.90
C ALA A 89 15.16 5.20 5.80
N TYR A 90 15.64 6.03 4.86
CA TYR A 90 14.85 6.51 3.73
C TYR A 90 14.37 5.35 2.86
N LEU A 91 15.28 4.48 2.41
CA LEU A 91 14.94 3.33 1.56
C LEU A 91 14.03 2.32 2.26
N ILE A 92 14.29 2.05 3.54
CA ILE A 92 13.45 1.16 4.35
C ILE A 92 12.02 1.72 4.47
N THR A 93 11.89 3.02 4.71
CA THR A 93 10.59 3.68 4.80
C THR A 93 9.85 3.61 3.46
N ARG A 94 10.54 3.81 2.33
CA ARG A 94 9.92 3.70 0.99
C ARG A 94 9.42 2.29 0.66
N HIS A 95 9.94 1.25 1.32
CA HIS A 95 9.42 -0.11 1.21
C HIS A 95 8.27 -0.39 2.17
N LEU A 96 8.42 -0.06 3.46
CA LEU A 96 7.45 -0.41 4.51
C LEU A 96 6.24 0.53 4.57
N MET A 97 6.42 1.80 4.18
CA MET A 97 5.42 2.86 4.26
C MET A 97 5.37 3.68 2.97
N PRO A 98 5.03 3.08 1.81
CA PRO A 98 4.91 3.81 0.56
C PRO A 98 3.73 4.79 0.61
N THR A 99 3.91 5.98 0.02
CA THR A 99 2.83 6.97 -0.13
C THR A 99 2.12 6.79 -1.46
N ALA A 100 0.80 6.60 -1.44
CA ALA A 100 -0.02 6.63 -2.65
C ALA A 100 0.02 8.03 -3.31
N ARG A 101 0.05 8.08 -4.64
CA ARG A 101 0.17 9.31 -5.44
C ARG A 101 -0.76 9.25 -6.65
#